data_AF-A0A7X8GNJ0-F1
#
_entry.id   AF-A0A7X8GNJ0-F1
#
_cell.length_a   1.000
_cell.length_b   1.000
_cell.length_c   1.000
_cell.angle_alpha   90.00
_cell.angle_beta   90.00
_cell.angle_gamma   90.00
#
_symmetry.space_group_name_H-M   'P 1'
#
loop_
_entity.id
_entity.type
_entity.pdbx_description
1 polymer ?
#
loop_
_entity_poly.entity_id
_entity_poly.type
_entity_poly.pdbx_seq_one_letter_code
_entity_poly.pdbx_strand_id
1 'polypeptide(L)'
;MQGTRKRVLTIAWLLAVFAVIAGSRTAFAHTRVLSVPGYPIYLVLREEAGVVSQAVLRTPAGIQPVTEIVGFSLTGEISSTLKVDRDSKPDLIWKLSFVNWNDRSQGTVLWISLLSRQPRLWLAVSPIGETLWDAIRPRLSVPRGILLYVSPALPAFFRLPEYQGKEILTYVYCIQLGETGPVLTNAPEVYKQLLRIVQTVREHEVDLGRKKAYEALESDFKALSEGGKPSAEAILNFNFRKIAELSWKP
;
A
#
# COMPACT_ATOMS: atom_id res chain seq x y z
N MET A 1 41.84 53.57 -7.66
CA MET A 1 40.61 53.09 -8.33
C MET A 1 40.73 51.73 -9.06
N GLN A 2 41.89 51.06 -9.12
CA GLN A 2 42.03 49.76 -9.81
C GLN A 2 41.65 48.52 -8.96
N GLY A 3 41.80 48.57 -7.63
CA GLY A 3 41.51 47.42 -6.75
C GLY A 3 40.02 47.10 -6.60
N THR A 4 39.15 48.10 -6.66
CA THR A 4 37.70 47.96 -6.48
C THR A 4 37.03 47.29 -7.68
N ARG A 5 37.46 47.60 -8.91
CA ARG A 5 36.96 46.96 -10.13
C ARG A 5 37.30 45.47 -10.21
N LYS A 6 38.52 45.07 -9.78
CA LYS A 6 38.91 43.65 -9.74
C LYS A 6 38.03 42.86 -8.77
N ARG A 7 37.79 43.38 -7.55
CA ARG A 7 36.93 42.72 -6.55
C ARG A 7 35.48 42.57 -7.01
N VAL A 8 34.90 43.58 -7.64
CA VAL A 8 33.52 43.51 -8.17
C VAL A 8 33.43 42.47 -9.28
N LEU A 9 34.44 42.40 -10.17
CA LEU A 9 34.48 41.39 -11.23
C LEU A 9 34.59 39.96 -10.67
N THR A 10 35.41 39.76 -9.62
CA THR A 10 35.55 38.45 -8.97
C THR A 10 34.27 38.01 -8.26
N ILE A 11 33.56 38.95 -7.60
CA ILE A 11 32.27 38.66 -6.95
C ILE A 11 31.19 38.34 -7.98
N ALA A 12 31.14 39.07 -9.10
CA ALA A 12 30.21 38.79 -10.19
C ALA A 12 30.47 37.42 -10.83
N TRP A 13 31.75 37.04 -10.98
CA TRP A 13 32.14 35.73 -11.48
C TRP A 13 31.76 34.60 -10.51
N LEU A 14 31.99 34.78 -9.20
CA LEU A 14 31.58 33.83 -8.17
C LEU A 14 30.07 33.65 -8.13
N LEU A 15 29.29 34.74 -8.24
CA LEU A 15 27.83 34.70 -8.32
C LEU A 15 27.33 34.00 -9.59
N ALA A 16 27.97 34.24 -10.74
CA ALA A 16 27.63 33.57 -11.99
C ALA A 16 27.92 32.07 -11.92
N VAL A 17 29.07 31.67 -11.36
CA VAL A 17 29.42 30.26 -11.13
C VAL A 17 28.44 29.61 -10.15
N PHE A 18 28.07 30.29 -9.07
CA PHE A 18 27.08 29.79 -8.12
C PHE A 18 25.69 29.65 -8.76
N ALA A 19 25.28 30.59 -9.62
CA ALA A 19 24.02 30.51 -10.35
C ALA A 19 24.01 29.36 -11.38
N VAL A 20 25.13 29.10 -12.05
CA VAL A 20 25.26 27.97 -12.99
C VAL A 20 25.26 26.62 -12.27
N ILE A 21 25.89 26.52 -11.09
CA ILE A 21 25.89 25.31 -10.26
C ILE A 21 24.53 25.09 -9.57
N ALA A 22 23.86 26.16 -9.15
CA ALA A 22 22.52 26.09 -8.56
C ALA A 22 21.44 25.80 -9.61
N GLY A 23 21.62 26.30 -10.84
CA GLY A 23 20.71 26.11 -11.97
C GLY A 23 20.85 24.78 -12.69
N SER A 24 21.91 24.02 -12.43
CA SER A 24 22.19 22.71 -13.07
C SER A 24 21.68 21.51 -12.28
N ARG A 25 20.64 21.68 -11.45
CA ARG A 25 19.82 20.54 -11.03
C ARG A 25 19.03 20.04 -12.22
N THR A 26 19.64 19.21 -13.06
CA THR A 26 18.94 18.39 -14.03
C THR A 26 17.93 17.54 -13.26
N ALA A 27 16.66 17.95 -13.29
CA ALA A 27 15.58 17.13 -12.77
C ALA A 27 15.45 15.91 -13.69
N PHE A 28 16.11 14.82 -13.32
CA PHE A 28 15.97 13.54 -14.01
C PHE A 28 14.55 13.03 -13.75
N ALA A 29 13.66 13.27 -14.71
CA ALA A 29 12.36 12.62 -14.76
C ALA A 29 12.53 11.22 -15.37
N HIS A 30 12.17 10.19 -14.61
CA HIS A 30 12.20 8.80 -15.05
C HIS A 30 10.76 8.35 -15.34
N THR A 31 10.55 7.62 -16.44
CA THR A 31 9.26 6.99 -16.71
C THR A 31 9.37 5.50 -16.39
N ARG A 32 8.58 5.02 -15.44
CA ARG A 32 8.50 3.61 -15.06
C ARG A 32 7.17 3.05 -15.55
N VAL A 33 7.21 1.93 -16.27
CA VAL A 33 6.01 1.20 -16.71
C VAL A 33 5.95 -0.11 -15.94
N LEU A 34 4.91 -0.29 -15.15
CA LEU A 34 4.65 -1.49 -14.37
C LEU A 34 3.54 -2.30 -15.04
N SER A 35 3.72 -3.62 -15.11
CA SER A 35 2.78 -4.53 -15.77
C SER A 35 2.87 -5.93 -15.20
N VAL A 36 1.75 -6.65 -15.18
CA VAL A 36 1.73 -8.08 -14.86
C VAL A 36 1.66 -8.88 -16.17
N PRO A 37 2.59 -9.82 -16.42
CA PRO A 37 2.59 -10.62 -17.66
C PRO A 37 1.25 -11.32 -17.91
N GLY A 38 0.78 -11.28 -19.16
CA GLY A 38 -0.48 -11.90 -19.58
C GLY A 38 -1.73 -11.02 -19.41
N TYR A 39 -1.62 -9.83 -18.82
CA TYR A 39 -2.74 -8.91 -18.63
C TYR A 39 -2.54 -7.61 -19.44
N PRO A 40 -3.61 -7.08 -20.08
CA PRO A 40 -3.52 -5.92 -20.97
C PRO A 40 -3.57 -4.59 -20.20
N ILE A 41 -2.92 -4.50 -19.04
CA ILE A 41 -2.96 -3.32 -18.16
C ILE A 41 -1.55 -2.86 -17.81
N TYR A 42 -1.34 -1.55 -17.80
CA TYR A 42 -0.04 -0.93 -17.55
C TYR A 42 -0.22 0.27 -16.62
N LEU A 43 0.48 0.27 -15.50
CA LEU A 43 0.59 1.46 -14.66
C LEU A 43 1.85 2.22 -15.06
N VAL A 44 1.66 3.41 -15.64
CA VAL A 44 2.75 4.28 -16.07
C VAL A 44 2.94 5.37 -15.03
N LEU A 45 4.14 5.42 -14.47
CA LEU A 45 4.57 6.40 -13.47
C LEU A 45 5.61 7.32 -14.09
N ARG A 46 5.42 8.63 -13.96
CA ARG A 46 6.48 9.62 -14.12
C ARG A 46 7.00 9.94 -12.73
N GLU A 47 8.29 9.75 -12.53
CA GLU A 47 8.97 9.92 -11.26
C GLU A 47 10.02 11.03 -11.36
N GLU A 48 10.05 11.94 -10.40
CA GLU A 48 11.06 12.98 -10.26
C GLU A 48 11.74 12.79 -8.90
N ALA A 49 13.06 12.60 -8.91
CA ALA A 49 13.83 12.28 -7.71
C ALA A 49 13.28 11.07 -6.91
N GLY A 50 12.70 10.09 -7.59
CA GLY A 50 12.12 8.88 -6.97
C GLY A 50 10.72 9.07 -6.39
N VAL A 51 10.08 10.22 -6.61
CA VAL A 51 8.71 10.53 -6.19
C VAL A 51 7.81 10.58 -7.42
N VAL A 52 6.65 9.93 -7.35
CA VAL A 52 5.67 9.94 -8.45
C VAL A 52 5.13 11.36 -8.63
N SER A 53 5.41 11.99 -9.77
CA SER A 53 4.86 13.28 -10.17
C SER A 53 3.59 13.15 -11.02
N GLN A 54 3.44 12.03 -11.73
CA GLN A 54 2.24 11.69 -12.48
C GLN A 54 2.06 10.17 -12.54
N ALA A 55 0.82 9.70 -12.44
CA ALA A 55 0.48 8.29 -12.63
C ALA A 55 -0.77 8.13 -13.48
N VAL A 56 -0.70 7.19 -14.44
CA VAL A 56 -1.83 6.81 -15.28
C VAL A 56 -1.89 5.30 -15.43
N LEU A 57 -3.09 4.74 -15.28
CA LEU A 57 -3.39 3.36 -15.59
C LEU A 57 -3.90 3.28 -17.03
N ARG A 58 -3.18 2.58 -17.90
CA ARG A 58 -3.62 2.28 -19.26
C ARG A 58 -4.30 0.93 -19.30
N THR A 59 -5.49 0.90 -19.86
CA THR A 59 -6.33 -0.29 -20.05
C THR A 59 -6.93 -0.27 -21.45
N PRO A 60 -7.53 -1.37 -21.93
CA PRO A 60 -8.27 -1.36 -23.19
C PRO A 60 -9.52 -0.45 -23.15
N ALA A 61 -10.05 -0.12 -21.97
CA ALA A 61 -11.12 0.86 -21.80
C ALA A 61 -10.64 2.32 -21.96
N GLY A 62 -9.32 2.56 -21.95
CA GLY A 62 -8.74 3.90 -22.03
C GLY A 62 -7.69 4.15 -20.94
N ILE A 63 -7.42 5.44 -20.71
CA ILE A 63 -6.41 5.92 -19.75
C ILE A 63 -7.14 6.48 -18.53
N GLN A 64 -6.81 5.98 -17.35
CA GLN A 64 -7.34 6.43 -16.06
C GLN A 64 -6.22 7.09 -15.25
N PRO A 65 -6.30 8.40 -14.94
CA PRO A 65 -5.39 9.03 -13.98
C PRO A 65 -5.48 8.38 -12.60
N VAL A 66 -4.34 8.22 -11.92
CA VAL A 66 -4.25 7.66 -10.57
C VAL A 66 -3.59 8.68 -9.66
N THR A 67 -4.36 9.70 -9.25
CA THR A 67 -3.83 10.83 -8.48
C THR A 67 -3.46 10.48 -7.04
N GLU A 68 -4.02 9.39 -6.51
CA GLU A 68 -3.87 8.96 -5.12
C GLU A 68 -2.44 8.56 -4.74
N ILE A 69 -1.60 8.21 -5.72
CA ILE A 69 -0.21 7.82 -5.50
C ILE A 69 0.80 8.91 -5.89
N VAL A 70 0.32 10.07 -6.37
CA VAL A 70 1.19 11.23 -6.67
C VAL A 70 1.72 11.81 -5.35
N GLY A 71 3.01 12.13 -5.32
CA GLY A 71 3.72 12.57 -4.13
C GLY A 71 4.30 11.43 -3.28
N PHE A 72 4.08 10.18 -3.65
CA PHE A 72 4.63 9.01 -2.97
C PHE A 72 5.73 8.32 -3.80
N SER A 73 6.52 7.47 -3.15
CA SER A 73 7.56 6.64 -3.76
C SER A 73 7.17 5.16 -3.72
N LEU A 74 7.29 4.45 -4.84
CA LEU A 74 7.04 3.01 -4.92
C LEU A 74 8.05 2.23 -4.07
N THR A 75 7.59 1.35 -3.19
CA THR A 75 8.43 0.54 -2.30
C THR A 75 8.23 -0.96 -2.43
N GLY A 76 7.10 -1.41 -2.98
CA GLY A 76 6.82 -2.83 -3.11
C GLY A 76 5.74 -3.12 -4.14
N GLU A 77 5.83 -4.32 -4.70
CA GLU A 77 4.89 -4.84 -5.69
C GLU A 77 4.65 -6.32 -5.41
N ILE A 78 3.39 -6.73 -5.37
CA ILE A 78 3.00 -8.13 -5.28
C ILE A 78 1.72 -8.37 -6.08
N SER A 79 1.69 -9.44 -6.86
CA SER A 79 0.51 -9.88 -7.59
C SER A 79 0.15 -11.32 -7.23
N SER A 80 -1.13 -11.63 -7.33
CA SER A 80 -1.65 -12.99 -7.21
C SER A 80 -2.71 -13.25 -8.26
N THR A 81 -2.90 -14.53 -8.58
CA THR A 81 -3.83 -14.96 -9.62
C THR A 81 -4.75 -16.04 -9.10
N LEU A 82 -6.04 -15.91 -9.43
CA LEU A 82 -7.11 -16.83 -9.04
C LEU A 82 -8.12 -16.94 -10.18
N LYS A 83 -8.83 -18.07 -10.29
CA LYS A 83 -9.96 -18.20 -11.22
C LYS A 83 -11.26 -17.95 -10.48
N VAL A 84 -11.82 -16.75 -10.61
CA VAL A 84 -13.06 -16.34 -9.94
C VAL A 84 -14.24 -16.47 -10.89
N ASP A 85 -14.10 -16.01 -12.13
CA ASP A 85 -15.20 -15.97 -13.12
C ASP A 85 -15.39 -17.27 -13.93
N ARG A 86 -14.70 -18.33 -13.50
CA ARG A 86 -14.75 -19.72 -14.01
C ARG A 86 -14.37 -19.85 -15.49
N ASP A 87 -13.59 -18.92 -16.03
CA ASP A 87 -13.01 -19.08 -17.35
C ASP A 87 -11.63 -19.81 -17.31
N SER A 88 -10.99 -19.93 -18.47
CA SER A 88 -9.67 -20.57 -18.59
C SER A 88 -8.52 -19.65 -18.21
N LYS A 89 -8.74 -18.33 -18.22
CA LYS A 89 -7.75 -17.30 -17.90
C LYS A 89 -7.75 -17.06 -16.38
N PRO A 90 -6.57 -16.81 -15.79
CA PRO A 90 -6.52 -16.36 -14.42
C PRO A 90 -7.01 -14.90 -14.34
N ASP A 91 -7.72 -14.59 -13.27
CA ASP A 91 -8.04 -13.24 -12.84
C ASP A 91 -6.90 -12.70 -11.96
N LEU A 92 -6.73 -11.38 -11.94
CA LEU A 92 -5.61 -10.71 -11.30
C LEU A 92 -6.03 -9.92 -10.07
N ILE A 93 -5.26 -10.05 -9.00
CA ILE A 93 -5.16 -9.05 -7.94
C ILE A 93 -3.72 -8.57 -7.84
N TRP A 94 -3.52 -7.27 -7.91
CA TRP A 94 -2.22 -6.62 -7.94
C TRP A 94 -2.17 -5.50 -6.91
N LYS A 95 -1.15 -5.54 -6.05
CA LYS A 95 -0.96 -4.67 -4.91
C LYS A 95 0.38 -3.97 -5.06
N LEU A 96 0.36 -2.64 -5.04
CA LEU A 96 1.54 -1.80 -5.08
C LEU A 96 1.59 -0.92 -3.85
N SER A 97 2.70 -0.93 -3.13
CA SER A 97 2.91 -0.13 -1.93
C SER A 97 3.70 1.13 -2.27
N PHE A 98 3.21 2.27 -1.79
CA PHE A 98 3.85 3.57 -1.93
C PHE A 98 3.99 4.23 -0.56
N VAL A 99 5.14 4.84 -0.26
CA VAL A 99 5.38 5.57 1.00
C VAL A 99 5.63 7.04 0.72
N ASN A 100 5.25 7.89 1.67
CA ASN A 100 5.47 9.32 1.53
C ASN A 100 6.97 9.60 1.60
N TRP A 101 7.46 10.39 0.65
CA TRP A 101 8.88 10.71 0.56
C TRP A 101 9.39 11.49 1.79
N ASN A 102 8.56 12.40 2.31
CA ASN A 102 8.90 13.23 3.46
C ASN A 102 8.72 12.50 4.80
N ASP A 103 7.78 11.56 4.85
CA ASP A 103 7.48 10.76 6.03
C ASP A 103 7.22 9.30 5.64
N ARG A 104 8.28 8.48 5.71
CA ARG A 104 8.20 7.06 5.31
C ARG A 104 7.31 6.21 6.23
N SER A 105 6.86 6.76 7.36
CA SER A 105 5.93 6.07 8.25
C SER A 105 4.50 6.05 7.73
N GLN A 106 4.20 6.86 6.71
CA GLN A 106 2.89 6.98 6.09
C GLN A 106 2.95 6.61 4.61
N GLY A 107 1.86 6.05 4.08
CA GLY A 107 1.81 5.67 2.68
C GLY A 107 0.43 5.27 2.22
N THR A 108 0.39 4.69 1.03
CA THR A 108 -0.83 4.13 0.44
C THR A 108 -0.51 2.87 -0.34
N VAL A 109 -1.43 1.91 -0.31
CA VAL A 109 -1.43 0.77 -1.20
C VAL A 109 -2.40 1.06 -2.34
N LEU A 110 -1.94 0.91 -3.58
CA LEU A 110 -2.81 0.83 -4.75
C LEU A 110 -3.17 -0.63 -5.02
N TRP A 111 -4.46 -0.90 -5.12
CA TRP A 111 -5.03 -2.19 -5.46
C TRP A 111 -5.63 -2.11 -6.86
N ILE A 112 -5.15 -2.98 -7.74
CA ILE A 112 -5.66 -3.16 -9.10
C ILE A 112 -6.16 -4.60 -9.19
N SER A 113 -7.43 -4.77 -9.54
CA SER A 113 -8.06 -6.08 -9.64
C SER A 113 -8.78 -6.23 -10.97
N LEU A 114 -8.64 -7.36 -11.63
CA LEU A 114 -9.16 -7.57 -12.98
C LEU A 114 -9.78 -8.97 -13.10
N LEU A 115 -11.06 -9.03 -13.48
CA LEU A 115 -11.70 -10.25 -13.99
C LEU A 115 -11.51 -10.35 -15.50
N SER A 116 -11.36 -11.57 -16.02
CA SER A 116 -10.88 -11.81 -17.38
C SER A 116 -11.99 -12.17 -18.38
N ARG A 117 -13.04 -12.87 -17.96
CA ARG A 117 -14.17 -13.32 -18.80
C ARG A 117 -15.04 -12.17 -19.27
N GLN A 118 -15.43 -11.30 -18.35
CA GLN A 118 -16.08 -10.03 -18.62
C GLN A 118 -15.14 -8.94 -18.11
N PRO A 119 -14.23 -8.44 -18.96
CA PRO A 119 -13.13 -7.59 -18.51
C PRO A 119 -13.62 -6.42 -17.69
N ARG A 120 -13.32 -6.49 -16.40
CA ARG A 120 -13.73 -5.51 -15.41
C ARG A 120 -12.61 -5.31 -14.42
N LEU A 121 -12.21 -4.05 -14.29
CA LEU A 121 -11.11 -3.64 -13.45
C LEU A 121 -11.61 -2.76 -12.31
N TRP A 122 -11.16 -3.04 -11.10
CA TRP A 122 -11.33 -2.17 -9.95
C TRP A 122 -10.00 -1.56 -9.55
N LEU A 123 -10.04 -0.26 -9.31
CA LEU A 123 -8.95 0.50 -8.75
C LEU A 123 -9.36 0.97 -7.36
N ALA A 124 -8.53 0.72 -6.35
CA ALA A 124 -8.79 1.14 -4.99
C ALA A 124 -7.51 1.46 -4.24
N VAL A 125 -7.63 2.22 -3.15
CA VAL A 125 -6.52 2.52 -2.25
C VAL A 125 -6.84 2.19 -0.80
N SER A 126 -5.80 1.86 -0.06
CA SER A 126 -5.85 1.78 1.41
C SER A 126 -4.62 2.46 2.02
N PRO A 127 -4.71 3.04 3.23
CA PRO A 127 -3.57 3.70 3.86
C PRO A 127 -2.53 2.68 4.35
N ILE A 128 -1.27 3.07 4.39
CA ILE A 128 -0.15 2.37 5.04
C ILE A 128 0.32 3.21 6.21
N GLY A 129 0.63 2.56 7.32
CA GLY A 129 1.27 3.16 8.48
C GLY A 129 2.35 2.22 9.01
N GLU A 130 3.34 2.76 9.71
CA GLU A 130 4.27 1.94 10.50
C GLU A 130 3.54 1.22 11.64
N THR A 131 3.86 -0.05 11.82
CA THR A 131 3.28 -0.93 12.84
C THR A 131 4.37 -1.84 13.41
N LEU A 132 4.08 -2.51 14.53
CA LEU A 132 5.02 -3.48 15.09
C LEU A 132 5.27 -4.68 14.15
N TRP A 133 4.37 -4.93 13.18
CA TRP A 133 4.58 -5.94 12.15
C TRP A 133 5.83 -5.68 11.30
N ASP A 134 6.20 -4.41 11.08
CA ASP A 134 7.36 -4.01 10.29
C ASP A 134 8.71 -4.33 10.98
N ALA A 135 8.69 -4.39 12.32
CA ALA A 135 9.83 -4.80 13.13
C ALA A 135 9.92 -6.33 13.24
N ILE A 136 8.80 -7.02 13.44
CA ILE A 136 8.76 -8.49 13.58
C ILE A 136 9.05 -9.19 12.25
N ARG A 137 8.52 -8.66 11.14
CA ARG A 137 8.63 -9.22 9.78
C ARG A 137 8.34 -10.73 9.73
N PRO A 138 7.16 -11.18 10.17
CA PRO A 138 6.87 -12.60 10.25
C PRO A 138 6.89 -13.23 8.86
N ARG A 139 7.49 -14.42 8.76
CA ARG A 139 7.41 -15.25 7.55
C ARG A 139 6.10 -16.02 7.57
N LEU A 140 5.08 -15.47 6.91
CA LEU A 140 3.76 -16.08 6.83
C LEU A 140 3.65 -16.95 5.57
N SER A 141 3.13 -18.16 5.72
CA SER A 141 2.66 -18.96 4.58
C SER A 141 1.26 -18.49 4.20
N VAL A 142 1.13 -17.86 3.03
CA VAL A 142 -0.12 -17.29 2.53
C VAL A 142 -0.60 -18.12 1.34
N PRO A 143 -1.86 -18.60 1.33
CA PRO A 143 -2.39 -19.34 0.19
C PRO A 143 -2.39 -18.51 -1.09
N ARG A 144 -2.33 -19.20 -2.23
CA ARG A 144 -2.45 -18.58 -3.54
C ARG A 144 -3.80 -17.86 -3.68
N GLY A 145 -3.78 -16.69 -4.31
CA GLY A 145 -4.97 -15.86 -4.53
C GLY A 145 -5.29 -14.91 -3.36
N ILE A 146 -4.56 -15.00 -2.26
CA ILE A 146 -4.75 -14.15 -1.07
C ILE A 146 -3.55 -13.20 -0.94
N LEU A 147 -3.85 -11.92 -0.72
CA LEU A 147 -2.88 -10.89 -0.38
C LEU A 147 -3.19 -10.31 1.00
N LEU A 148 -2.14 -10.00 1.76
CA LEU A 148 -2.29 -9.42 3.10
C LEU A 148 -2.32 -7.89 3.03
N TYR A 149 -3.16 -7.28 3.84
CA TYR A 149 -3.18 -5.85 4.11
C TYR A 149 -3.07 -5.60 5.61
N VAL A 150 -2.06 -4.82 6.02
CA VAL A 150 -1.87 -4.41 7.41
C VAL A 150 -2.46 -3.02 7.57
N SER A 151 -3.42 -2.88 8.47
CA SER A 151 -4.03 -1.58 8.79
C SER A 151 -3.02 -0.67 9.49
N PRO A 152 -2.99 0.65 9.24
CA PRO A 152 -2.14 1.58 9.99
C PRO A 152 -2.52 1.69 11.48
N ALA A 153 -3.78 1.39 11.82
CA ALA A 153 -4.33 1.53 13.15
C ALA A 153 -5.10 0.27 13.58
N LEU A 154 -5.12 0.04 14.89
CA LEU A 154 -6.02 -0.95 15.47
C LEU A 154 -7.48 -0.49 15.33
N PRO A 155 -8.42 -1.43 15.14
CA PRO A 155 -9.83 -1.14 15.27
C PRO A 155 -10.12 -0.52 16.64
N ALA A 156 -11.13 0.36 16.69
CA ALA A 156 -11.55 1.05 17.90
C ALA A 156 -12.27 0.12 18.90
N PHE A 157 -11.59 -0.95 19.30
CA PHE A 157 -12.10 -1.95 20.24
C PHE A 157 -12.43 -1.30 21.58
N PHE A 158 -13.59 -1.64 22.14
CA PHE A 158 -14.04 -1.23 23.48
C PHE A 158 -13.99 0.28 23.77
N ARG A 159 -14.02 1.15 22.74
CA ARG A 159 -13.85 2.60 22.88
C ARG A 159 -12.53 3.01 23.56
N LEU A 160 -11.51 2.18 23.41
CA LEU A 160 -10.15 2.53 23.82
C LEU A 160 -9.61 3.68 22.96
N PRO A 161 -8.53 4.37 23.40
CA PRO A 161 -7.82 5.30 22.56
C PRO A 161 -7.39 4.66 21.24
N GLU A 162 -7.27 5.47 20.20
CA GLU A 162 -6.76 5.00 18.92
C GLU A 162 -5.29 4.59 19.07
N TYR A 163 -4.98 3.36 18.68
CA TYR A 163 -3.65 2.79 18.74
C TYR A 163 -3.08 2.62 17.34
N GLN A 164 -1.97 3.30 17.07
CA GLN A 164 -1.24 3.27 15.79
C GLN A 164 0.26 3.50 16.01
N GLY A 165 1.07 3.15 15.02
CA GLY A 165 2.52 3.36 15.01
C GLY A 165 3.35 2.11 15.31
N LYS A 166 4.68 2.27 15.20
CA LYS A 166 5.67 1.18 15.21
C LYS A 166 5.71 0.27 16.45
N GLU A 167 5.05 0.66 17.54
CA GLU A 167 5.05 -0.09 18.81
C GLU A 167 3.81 -0.97 19.00
N ILE A 168 2.85 -0.94 18.06
CA ILE A 168 1.59 -1.66 18.20
C ILE A 168 1.36 -2.67 17.07
N LEU A 169 0.93 -3.89 17.41
CA LEU A 169 0.33 -4.76 16.40
C LEU A 169 -1.03 -4.20 16.01
N THR A 170 -1.27 -4.10 14.71
CA THR A 170 -2.56 -3.68 14.15
C THR A 170 -3.26 -4.83 13.44
N TYR A 171 -4.46 -4.57 12.93
CA TYR A 171 -5.22 -5.60 12.23
C TYR A 171 -4.60 -5.97 10.89
N VAL A 172 -4.62 -7.27 10.58
CA VAL A 172 -4.17 -7.82 9.30
C VAL A 172 -5.35 -8.45 8.59
N TYR A 173 -5.70 -7.91 7.42
CA TYR A 173 -6.77 -8.39 6.57
C TYR A 173 -6.22 -9.31 5.48
N CYS A 174 -6.90 -10.44 5.26
CA CYS A 174 -6.71 -11.27 4.08
C CYS A 174 -7.66 -10.80 2.98
N ILE A 175 -7.09 -10.41 1.84
CA ILE A 175 -7.84 -9.89 0.70
C ILE A 175 -7.71 -10.88 -0.46
N GLN A 176 -8.84 -11.20 -1.07
CA GLN A 176 -8.92 -12.05 -2.25
C GLN A 176 -9.75 -11.34 -3.31
N LEU A 177 -9.61 -11.77 -4.57
CA LEU A 177 -10.49 -11.31 -5.63
C LEU A 177 -11.85 -12.01 -5.55
N GLY A 178 -12.92 -11.22 -5.55
CA GLY A 178 -14.30 -11.68 -5.74
C GLY A 178 -14.90 -11.15 -7.05
N GLU A 179 -16.14 -11.54 -7.34
CA GLU A 179 -16.85 -11.15 -8.57
C GLU A 179 -17.10 -9.63 -8.69
N THR A 180 -17.08 -8.93 -7.55
CA THR A 180 -17.30 -7.47 -7.46
C THR A 180 -16.04 -6.69 -7.10
N GLY A 181 -14.86 -7.30 -7.27
CA GLY A 181 -13.57 -6.72 -6.92
C GLY A 181 -12.95 -7.32 -5.65
N PRO A 182 -11.96 -6.65 -5.03
CA PRO A 182 -11.31 -7.10 -3.80
C PRO A 182 -12.31 -7.29 -2.66
N VAL A 183 -12.26 -8.43 -1.99
CA VAL A 183 -13.10 -8.74 -0.83
C VAL A 183 -12.26 -9.25 0.33
N LEU A 184 -12.75 -9.00 1.55
CA LEU A 184 -12.22 -9.64 2.74
C LEU A 184 -12.54 -11.13 2.65
N THR A 185 -11.51 -11.96 2.78
CA THR A 185 -11.65 -13.42 2.79
C THR A 185 -11.22 -13.99 4.12
N ASN A 186 -11.78 -15.15 4.47
CA ASN A 186 -11.27 -15.90 5.59
C ASN A 186 -10.14 -16.83 5.11
N ALA A 187 -8.98 -16.73 5.76
CA ALA A 187 -7.80 -17.57 5.51
C ALA A 187 -7.35 -18.19 6.85
N PRO A 188 -8.04 -19.24 7.34
CA PRO A 188 -7.83 -19.75 8.69
C PRO A 188 -6.37 -20.08 9.01
N GLU A 189 -5.64 -20.67 8.08
CA GLU A 189 -4.21 -21.00 8.19
C GLU A 189 -3.30 -19.78 8.33
N VAL A 190 -3.64 -18.64 7.72
CA VAL A 190 -2.92 -17.38 7.93
C VAL A 190 -3.21 -16.86 9.33
N TYR A 191 -4.50 -16.83 9.72
CA TYR A 191 -4.90 -16.34 11.03
C TYR A 191 -4.38 -17.21 12.19
N LYS A 192 -4.19 -18.52 12.01
CA LYS A 192 -3.49 -19.38 12.98
C LYS A 192 -2.04 -18.94 13.22
N GLN A 193 -1.33 -18.51 12.17
CA GLN A 193 0.04 -18.02 12.30
C GLN A 193 0.08 -16.65 12.98
N LEU A 194 -0.80 -15.73 12.57
CA LEU A 194 -0.92 -14.40 13.16
C LEU A 194 -1.33 -14.46 14.64
N LEU A 195 -2.27 -15.34 15.00
CA LEU A 195 -2.75 -15.54 16.36
C LEU A 195 -1.61 -15.85 17.33
N ARG A 196 -0.70 -16.75 16.95
CA ARG A 196 0.46 -17.11 17.79
C ARG A 196 1.34 -15.90 18.08
N ILE A 197 1.55 -15.04 17.08
CA ILE A 197 2.36 -13.82 17.23
C ILE A 197 1.67 -12.84 18.18
N VAL A 198 0.36 -12.61 17.99
CA VAL A 198 -0.42 -11.73 18.87
C VAL A 198 -0.40 -12.23 20.31
N GLN A 199 -0.56 -13.54 20.53
CA GLN A 199 -0.47 -14.16 21.87
C GLN A 199 0.88 -13.88 22.53
N THR A 200 1.99 -14.11 21.81
CA THR A 200 3.34 -13.84 22.33
C THR A 200 3.53 -12.37 22.68
N VAL A 201 3.10 -11.43 21.82
CA VAL A 201 3.23 -9.99 22.09
C VAL A 201 2.37 -9.57 23.27
N ARG A 202 1.12 -10.04 23.35
CA ARG A 202 0.21 -9.75 24.46
C ARG A 202 0.75 -10.22 25.80
N GLU A 203 1.33 -11.42 25.86
CA GLU A 203 1.91 -11.97 27.09
C GLU A 203 3.01 -11.09 27.69
N HIS A 204 3.74 -10.36 26.83
CA HIS A 204 4.83 -9.47 27.22
C HIS A 204 4.41 -7.99 27.28
N GLU A 205 3.14 -7.67 27.05
CA GLU A 205 2.63 -6.30 27.13
C GLU A 205 2.38 -5.90 28.59
N VAL A 206 2.93 -4.75 28.96
CA VAL A 206 2.88 -4.19 30.32
C VAL A 206 1.79 -3.12 30.45
N ASP A 207 1.47 -2.41 29.37
CA ASP A 207 0.40 -1.42 29.37
C ASP A 207 -0.97 -2.10 29.36
N LEU A 208 -1.78 -1.84 30.39
CA LEU A 208 -3.08 -2.49 30.54
C LEU A 208 -4.07 -2.13 29.42
N GLY A 209 -3.94 -0.95 28.81
CA GLY A 209 -4.79 -0.51 27.70
C GLY A 209 -4.45 -1.26 26.42
N ARG A 210 -3.17 -1.28 26.04
CA ARG A 210 -2.66 -2.05 24.89
C ARG A 210 -2.93 -3.54 25.07
N LYS A 211 -2.77 -4.07 26.28
CA LYS A 211 -3.07 -5.48 26.59
C LYS A 211 -4.53 -5.83 26.30
N LYS A 212 -5.48 -4.99 26.72
CA LYS A 212 -6.91 -5.16 26.38
C LYS A 212 -7.18 -5.06 24.88
N ALA A 213 -6.50 -4.14 24.18
CA ALA A 213 -6.62 -4.03 22.73
C ALA A 213 -6.11 -5.30 22.02
N TYR A 214 -5.02 -5.89 22.51
CA TYR A 214 -4.51 -7.18 22.03
C TYR A 214 -5.40 -8.36 22.40
N GLU A 215 -6.10 -8.35 23.54
CA GLU A 215 -7.11 -9.37 23.85
C GLU A 215 -8.26 -9.36 22.83
N ALA A 216 -8.73 -8.18 22.40
CA ALA A 216 -9.69 -8.07 21.30
C ALA A 216 -9.13 -8.56 19.97
N LEU A 217 -7.92 -8.11 19.61
CA LEU A 217 -7.25 -8.55 18.38
C LEU A 217 -7.07 -10.07 18.34
N GLU A 218 -6.65 -10.66 19.46
CA GLU A 218 -6.49 -12.10 19.64
C GLU A 218 -7.83 -12.83 19.48
N SER A 219 -8.90 -12.32 20.11
CA SER A 219 -10.24 -12.89 19.99
C SER A 219 -10.71 -12.92 18.54
N ASP A 220 -10.51 -11.83 17.80
CA ASP A 220 -10.83 -11.74 16.37
C ASP A 220 -10.02 -12.73 15.54
N PHE A 221 -8.70 -12.76 15.72
CA PHE A 221 -7.84 -13.68 14.98
C PHE A 221 -8.12 -15.13 15.33
N LYS A 222 -8.50 -15.43 16.57
CA LYS A 222 -8.96 -16.77 16.98
C LYS A 222 -10.23 -17.15 16.23
N ALA A 223 -11.25 -16.30 16.23
CA ALA A 223 -12.49 -16.57 15.51
C ALA A 223 -12.24 -16.82 14.01
N LEU A 224 -11.40 -16.00 13.38
CA LEU A 224 -11.02 -16.17 11.97
C LEU A 224 -10.23 -17.46 11.73
N SER A 225 -9.32 -17.82 12.63
CA SER A 225 -8.54 -19.06 12.58
C SER A 225 -9.40 -20.34 12.65
N GLU A 226 -10.63 -20.21 13.15
CA GLU A 226 -11.64 -21.27 13.27
C GLU A 226 -12.68 -21.24 12.13
N GLY A 227 -12.55 -20.33 11.15
CA GLY A 227 -13.51 -20.22 10.05
C GLY A 227 -14.60 -19.15 10.24
N GLY A 228 -14.52 -18.37 11.32
CA GLY A 228 -15.47 -17.30 11.66
C GLY A 228 -15.39 -16.06 10.78
N LYS A 229 -15.96 -14.96 11.27
CA LYS A 229 -15.98 -13.64 10.60
C LYS A 229 -15.23 -12.61 11.46
N PRO A 230 -14.67 -11.55 10.84
CA PRO A 230 -14.09 -10.45 11.60
C PRO A 230 -15.19 -9.72 12.41
N SER A 231 -14.81 -9.08 13.51
CA SER A 231 -15.73 -8.23 14.29
C SER A 231 -16.25 -7.04 13.46
N ALA A 232 -17.35 -6.44 13.92
CA ALA A 232 -17.90 -5.24 13.30
C ALA A 232 -16.87 -4.09 13.34
N GLU A 233 -16.15 -3.95 14.44
CA GLU A 233 -15.10 -2.95 14.63
C GLU A 233 -13.98 -3.15 13.61
N ALA A 234 -13.54 -4.38 13.38
CA ALA A 234 -12.55 -4.68 12.35
C ALA A 234 -13.06 -4.37 10.94
N ILE A 235 -14.32 -4.68 10.63
CA ILE A 235 -14.91 -4.34 9.33
C ILE A 235 -14.96 -2.81 9.15
N LEU A 236 -15.35 -2.06 10.18
CA LEU A 236 -15.41 -0.60 10.13
C LEU A 236 -14.02 0.05 10.02
N ASN A 237 -12.98 -0.60 10.56
CA ASN A 237 -11.59 -0.15 10.45
C ASN A 237 -10.97 -0.48 9.07
N PHE A 238 -11.64 -1.25 8.22
CA PHE A 238 -11.13 -1.58 6.89
C PHE A 238 -11.25 -0.37 5.95
N ASN A 239 -10.19 0.45 5.93
CA ASN A 239 -10.14 1.68 5.15
C ASN A 239 -9.73 1.42 3.70
N PHE A 240 -10.63 0.80 2.94
CA PHE A 240 -10.45 0.46 1.53
C PHE A 240 -11.37 1.30 0.67
N ARG A 241 -10.80 2.25 -0.08
CA ARG A 241 -11.55 3.22 -0.87
C ARG A 241 -11.42 2.91 -2.36
N LYS A 242 -12.54 2.56 -2.99
CA LYS A 242 -12.64 2.43 -4.44
C LYS A 242 -12.45 3.79 -5.12
N ILE A 243 -11.56 3.83 -6.11
CA ILE A 243 -11.25 5.01 -6.93
C ILE A 243 -12.04 4.94 -8.24
N ALA A 244 -12.01 3.80 -8.92
CA ALA A 244 -12.62 3.62 -10.23
C ALA A 244 -13.06 2.17 -10.46
N GLU A 245 -14.01 2.02 -11.39
CA GLU A 245 -14.34 0.74 -12.03
C GLU A 245 -14.38 0.96 -13.54
N LEU A 246 -13.65 0.13 -14.27
CA LEU A 246 -13.54 0.20 -15.72
C LEU A 246 -14.01 -1.13 -16.29
N SER A 247 -14.67 -1.10 -17.46
CA SER A 247 -15.04 -2.32 -18.18
C SER A 247 -14.85 -2.13 -19.67
N TRP A 248 -14.55 -3.23 -20.38
CA TRP A 248 -14.39 -3.22 -21.82
C TRP A 248 -14.86 -4.54 -22.44
N LYS A 249 -15.02 -4.55 -23.76
CA LYS A 249 -15.36 -5.75 -24.51
C LYS A 249 -14.13 -6.67 -24.61
N PRO A 250 -14.29 -8.00 -24.42
CA PRO A 250 -13.20 -8.97 -24.56
C PRO A 250 -12.44 -8.90 -25.88
#